data_AF-A0A2E8VUV9-F1
#
_entry.id   AF-A0A2E8VUV9-F1
#
_cell.length_a   1.000
_cell.length_b   1.000
_cell.length_c   1.000
_cell.angle_alpha   90.00
_cell.angle_beta   90.00
_cell.angle_gamma   90.00
#
_symmetry.space_group_name_H-M   'P 1'
#
loop_
_entity.id
_entity.type
_entity.pdbx_description
1 polymer ?
#
loop_
_entity_poly.entity_id
_entity_poly.type
_entity_poly.pdbx_seq_one_letter_code
_entity_poly.pdbx_strand_id
1 'polypeptide(L)'
;MSSLITAIASRIWPDWLVRGRLVCTALVTVGCLTAAGDLTGLEPVKALGLVTHASPAPRVFTSHEGYETFSPEFLIHPGGLAAEPVVLTPELNALVRGPYNRRNAYGATIAYGPVLASNPATAPMFAAAFRHGFCAPDGIASDVGFAGESRYAITIVPLAELSRDWPLRFEVDCATGVVRGYTAAGSFVVGETS
;
A
#
# COMPACT_ATOMS: atom_id res chain seq x y z
N MET A 1 24.26 45.34 -19.78
CA MET A 1 23.40 45.36 -18.56
C MET A 1 23.37 44.02 -17.81
N SER A 2 23.40 42.86 -18.49
CA SER A 2 23.43 41.54 -17.82
C SER A 2 24.64 41.30 -16.92
N SER A 3 25.82 41.83 -17.27
CA SER A 3 27.07 41.57 -16.53
C SER A 3 27.22 42.35 -15.21
N LEU A 4 26.49 43.46 -15.05
CA LEU A 4 26.58 44.32 -13.85
C LEU A 4 25.69 43.78 -12.72
N ILE A 5 24.55 43.18 -13.07
CA ILE A 5 23.61 42.57 -12.11
C ILE A 5 24.25 41.29 -11.52
N THR A 6 24.95 40.50 -12.33
CA THR A 6 25.69 39.31 -11.86
C THR A 6 26.85 39.67 -10.93
N ALA A 7 27.54 40.78 -11.17
CA ALA A 7 28.69 41.22 -10.37
C ALA A 7 28.31 41.82 -9.00
N ILE A 8 27.10 42.37 -8.87
CA ILE A 8 26.59 42.89 -7.59
C ILE A 8 26.03 41.75 -6.73
N ALA A 9 25.36 40.77 -7.35
CA ALA A 9 24.80 39.62 -6.64
C ALA A 9 25.88 38.73 -5.99
N SER A 10 27.03 38.53 -6.64
CA SER A 10 28.15 37.73 -6.09
C SER A 10 28.96 38.44 -4.99
N ARG A 11 28.78 39.76 -4.82
CA ARG A 11 29.49 40.56 -3.81
C ARG A 11 28.77 40.63 -2.47
N ILE A 12 27.47 40.34 -2.46
CA ILE A 12 26.61 40.45 -1.27
C ILE A 12 26.36 39.05 -0.67
N TRP A 13 26.43 37.99 -1.48
CA TRP A 13 26.13 36.62 -1.07
C TRP A 13 27.29 35.68 -1.50
N PRO A 14 27.92 34.95 -0.56
CA PRO A 14 28.92 33.95 -0.90
C PRO A 14 28.40 32.94 -1.94
N ASP A 15 29.28 32.49 -2.85
CA ASP A 15 28.91 31.53 -3.90
C ASP A 15 28.23 30.25 -3.38
N TRP A 16 28.55 29.82 -2.15
CA TRP A 16 27.91 28.67 -1.51
C TRP A 16 26.44 28.92 -1.11
N LEU A 17 26.06 30.17 -0.81
CA LEU A 17 24.67 30.55 -0.54
C LEU A 17 23.85 30.60 -1.83
N VAL A 18 24.42 31.12 -2.93
CA VAL A 18 23.73 31.14 -4.24
C VAL A 18 23.57 29.72 -4.79
N ARG A 19 24.64 28.90 -4.73
CA ARG A 19 24.57 27.48 -5.11
C ARG A 19 23.61 26.70 -4.21
N GLY A 20 23.65 26.94 -2.89
CA GLY A 20 22.73 26.33 -1.94
C GLY A 20 21.26 26.64 -2.26
N ARG A 21 20.95 27.91 -2.56
CA ARG A 21 19.60 28.31 -3.00
C ARG A 21 19.15 27.60 -4.26
N LEU A 22 19.99 27.55 -5.30
CA LEU A 22 19.65 26.87 -6.55
C LEU A 22 19.40 25.38 -6.33
N VAL A 23 20.23 24.72 -5.51
CA VAL A 23 20.05 23.31 -5.15
C VAL A 23 18.74 23.11 -4.39
N CYS A 24 18.45 23.94 -3.37
CA CYS A 24 17.20 23.85 -2.63
C CYS A 24 15.98 24.07 -3.53
N THR A 25 16.02 25.07 -4.42
CA THR A 25 14.94 25.30 -5.38
C THR A 25 14.75 24.10 -6.30
N ALA A 26 15.82 23.54 -6.86
CA ALA A 26 15.74 22.36 -7.70
C ALA A 26 15.15 21.15 -6.95
N LEU A 27 15.59 20.90 -5.71
CA LEU A 27 15.06 19.81 -4.89
C LEU A 27 13.58 19.99 -4.56
N VAL A 28 13.15 21.22 -4.22
CA VAL A 28 11.74 21.53 -3.98
C VAL A 28 10.92 21.34 -5.26
N THR A 29 11.39 21.85 -6.40
CA THR A 29 10.71 21.67 -7.69
C THR A 29 10.54 20.20 -8.01
N VAL A 30 11.60 19.39 -7.89
CA VAL A 30 11.56 17.94 -8.13
C VAL A 30 10.61 17.25 -7.14
N GLY A 31 10.66 17.60 -5.86
CA GLY A 31 9.74 17.06 -4.84
C GLY A 31 8.27 17.40 -5.12
N CYS A 32 7.98 18.54 -5.73
CA CYS A 32 6.61 18.94 -6.04
C CYS A 32 6.04 18.33 -7.34
N LEU A 33 6.86 17.68 -8.18
CA LEU A 33 6.41 17.13 -9.48
C LEU A 33 5.26 16.13 -9.34
N THR A 34 5.34 15.21 -8.36
CA THR A 34 4.30 14.21 -8.13
C THR A 34 2.97 14.87 -7.79
N ALA A 35 2.97 15.83 -6.85
CA ALA A 35 1.79 16.59 -6.46
C ALA A 35 1.22 17.44 -7.61
N ALA A 36 2.09 18.09 -8.39
CA ALA A 36 1.68 18.85 -9.57
C ALA A 36 1.02 17.95 -10.62
N GLY A 37 1.59 16.78 -10.89
CA GLY A 37 1.00 15.78 -11.80
C GLY A 37 -0.36 15.30 -11.31
N ASP A 38 -0.53 15.09 -10.01
CA ASP A 38 -1.81 14.71 -9.42
C ASP A 38 -2.87 15.83 -9.49
N LEU A 39 -2.49 17.09 -9.24
CA LEU A 39 -3.41 18.23 -9.31
C LEU A 39 -3.82 18.59 -10.74
N THR A 40 -2.93 18.38 -11.70
CA THR A 40 -3.16 18.74 -13.12
C THR A 40 -3.67 17.57 -13.96
N GLY A 41 -3.61 16.34 -13.45
CA GLY A 41 -3.93 15.12 -14.19
C GLY A 41 -2.88 14.74 -15.26
N LEU A 42 -1.69 15.36 -15.24
CA LEU A 42 -0.64 15.11 -16.23
C LEU A 42 0.24 13.92 -15.81
N GLU A 43 -0.08 12.73 -16.34
CA GLU A 43 0.67 11.49 -16.06
C GLU A 43 2.19 11.59 -16.30
N PRO A 44 2.69 12.24 -17.37
CA PRO A 44 4.14 12.35 -17.56
C PRO A 44 4.84 13.15 -16.45
N VAL A 45 4.20 14.21 -15.95
CA VAL A 45 4.74 15.04 -14.86
C VAL A 45 4.79 14.22 -13.56
N LYS A 46 3.71 13.47 -13.28
CA LYS A 46 3.66 12.54 -12.15
C LYS A 46 4.74 11.46 -12.24
N ALA A 47 4.92 10.86 -13.42
CA ALA A 47 5.91 9.81 -13.66
C ALA A 47 7.34 10.32 -13.41
N LEU A 48 7.68 11.51 -13.90
CA LEU A 48 8.98 12.15 -13.63
C LEU A 48 9.19 12.37 -12.13
N GLY A 49 8.17 12.84 -11.42
CA GLY A 49 8.21 12.97 -9.96
C GLY A 49 8.46 11.64 -9.26
N LEU A 50 7.74 10.58 -9.63
CA LEU A 50 7.84 9.25 -9.03
C LEU A 50 9.22 8.61 -9.21
N VAL A 51 9.82 8.70 -10.41
CA VAL A 51 11.14 8.11 -10.71
C VAL A 51 12.25 8.72 -9.85
N THR A 52 12.08 9.97 -9.41
CA THR A 52 13.10 10.64 -8.59
C THR A 52 13.10 10.19 -7.14
N HIS A 53 12.01 9.59 -6.65
CA HIS A 53 11.78 9.26 -5.24
C HIS A 53 11.96 10.43 -4.26
N ALA A 54 12.07 11.68 -4.74
CA ALA A 54 12.47 12.83 -3.92
C ALA A 54 11.36 13.31 -2.98
N SER A 55 10.10 12.96 -3.27
CA SER A 55 8.96 13.23 -2.38
C SER A 55 7.74 12.40 -2.83
N PRO A 56 7.66 11.12 -2.42
CA PRO A 56 6.44 10.36 -2.63
C PRO A 56 5.35 11.01 -1.76
N ALA A 57 4.28 11.49 -2.40
CA ALA A 57 3.12 12.00 -1.68
C ALA A 57 2.64 10.92 -0.70
N PRO A 58 2.50 11.21 0.61
CA PRO A 58 2.10 10.22 1.60
C PRO A 58 0.60 9.93 1.47
N ARG A 59 0.21 9.20 0.42
CA ARG A 59 -1.14 8.72 0.13
C ARG A 59 -1.49 7.46 0.91
N VAL A 60 -0.71 7.16 1.94
CA VAL A 60 -0.86 5.94 2.70
C VAL A 60 -2.17 5.93 3.50
N PHE A 61 -2.79 7.08 3.81
CA PHE A 61 -4.04 7.14 4.57
C PHE A 61 -5.18 7.84 3.81
N THR A 62 -5.22 7.68 2.49
CA THR A 62 -6.26 8.28 1.63
C THR A 62 -6.97 7.19 0.83
N SER A 63 -8.13 7.52 0.25
CA SER A 63 -8.75 6.65 -0.75
C SER A 63 -7.85 6.42 -1.96
N HIS A 64 -7.84 5.17 -2.43
CA HIS A 64 -7.27 4.78 -3.70
C HIS A 64 -8.39 4.31 -4.61
N GLU A 65 -8.56 4.98 -5.75
CA GLU A 65 -9.65 4.69 -6.69
C GLU A 65 -11.05 4.71 -6.05
N GLY A 66 -11.25 5.57 -5.04
CA GLY A 66 -12.51 5.67 -4.29
C GLY A 66 -12.70 4.60 -3.21
N TYR A 67 -11.70 3.75 -2.95
CA TYR A 67 -11.71 2.81 -1.84
C TYR A 67 -10.83 3.32 -0.69
N GLU A 68 -11.44 3.54 0.49
CA GLU A 68 -10.72 3.92 1.71
C GLU A 68 -10.07 2.69 2.35
N THR A 69 -8.73 2.70 2.44
CA THR A 69 -7.95 1.50 2.77
C THR A 69 -7.74 1.28 4.27
N PHE A 70 -7.89 2.31 5.13
CA PHE A 70 -7.57 2.23 6.57
C PHE A 70 -8.76 2.38 7.53
N SER A 71 -9.92 2.81 7.03
CA SER A 71 -11.14 2.91 7.82
C SER A 71 -12.00 1.63 7.92
N PRO A 72 -11.87 0.59 7.07
CA PRO A 72 -12.65 -0.62 7.22
C PRO A 72 -12.37 -1.36 8.53
N GLU A 73 -13.35 -2.13 8.98
CA GLU A 73 -13.11 -3.18 9.96
C GLU A 73 -12.64 -4.45 9.24
N PHE A 74 -11.66 -5.13 9.82
CA PHE A 74 -11.06 -6.32 9.23
C PHE A 74 -11.35 -7.52 10.12
N LEU A 75 -11.97 -8.54 9.53
CA LEU A 75 -12.32 -9.79 10.18
C LEU A 75 -11.41 -10.89 9.64
N ILE A 76 -10.69 -11.56 10.52
CA ILE A 76 -9.84 -12.71 10.20
C ILE A 76 -10.64 -13.97 10.51
N HIS A 77 -10.68 -14.93 9.61
CA HIS A 77 -11.31 -16.23 9.82
C HIS A 77 -10.23 -17.34 9.83
N PRO A 78 -9.71 -17.71 11.01
CA PRO A 78 -8.84 -18.89 11.16
C PRO A 78 -9.67 -20.14 10.83
N GLY A 79 -9.30 -20.88 9.79
CA GLY A 79 -10.10 -21.99 9.27
C GLY A 79 -10.92 -21.66 8.00
N GLY A 80 -10.78 -20.45 7.45
CA GLY A 80 -11.43 -20.01 6.21
C GLY A 80 -12.81 -19.36 6.44
N LEU A 81 -13.51 -18.97 5.36
CA LEU A 81 -14.73 -18.15 5.42
C LEU A 81 -15.89 -18.76 6.22
N ALA A 82 -15.89 -20.07 6.43
CA ALA A 82 -16.90 -20.77 7.22
C ALA A 82 -16.64 -20.73 8.73
N ALA A 83 -15.44 -20.33 9.15
CA ALA A 83 -15.05 -20.24 10.54
C ALA A 83 -15.49 -18.92 11.19
N GLU A 84 -15.63 -18.94 12.51
CA GLU A 84 -15.99 -17.77 13.30
C GLU A 84 -14.92 -16.67 13.13
N PRO A 85 -15.32 -15.43 12.78
CA PRO A 85 -14.36 -14.35 12.61
C PRO A 85 -13.80 -13.84 13.94
N VAL A 86 -12.55 -13.41 13.89
CA VAL A 86 -11.88 -12.60 14.91
C VAL A 86 -11.61 -11.21 14.33
N VAL A 87 -12.06 -10.17 15.03
CA VAL A 87 -11.80 -8.78 14.63
C VAL A 87 -10.31 -8.46 14.80
N LEU A 88 -9.68 -7.86 13.80
CA LEU A 88 -8.32 -7.35 13.89
C LEU A 88 -8.28 -6.05 14.71
N THR A 89 -8.12 -6.19 16.03
CA THR A 89 -8.00 -5.06 16.94
C THR A 89 -6.54 -4.56 17.05
N PRO A 90 -6.31 -3.35 17.60
CA PRO A 90 -4.96 -2.87 17.90
C PRO A 90 -4.18 -3.83 18.81
N GLU A 91 -4.84 -4.47 19.77
CA GLU A 91 -4.23 -5.44 20.69
C GLU A 91 -3.78 -6.70 19.96
N LEU A 92 -4.61 -7.22 19.04
CA LEU A 92 -4.24 -8.36 18.21
C LEU A 92 -3.09 -7.99 17.25
N ASN A 93 -3.16 -6.82 16.62
CA ASN A 93 -2.11 -6.32 15.73
C ASN A 93 -0.78 -6.05 16.48
N ALA A 94 -0.84 -5.71 17.77
CA ALA A 94 0.36 -5.50 18.58
C ALA A 94 1.18 -6.79 18.77
N LEU A 95 0.56 -7.97 18.63
CA LEU A 95 1.23 -9.27 18.71
C LEU A 95 2.11 -9.56 17.48
N VAL A 96 1.90 -8.88 16.35
CA VAL A 96 2.73 -9.06 15.14
C VAL A 96 4.18 -8.70 15.43
N ARG A 97 5.09 -9.67 15.35
CA ARG A 97 6.49 -9.51 15.77
C ARG A 97 7.34 -8.87 14.67
N GLY A 98 8.60 -8.57 14.98
CA GLY A 98 9.59 -8.10 14.01
C GLY A 98 9.53 -6.60 13.69
N PRO A 99 10.25 -6.16 12.62
CA PRO A 99 10.41 -4.75 12.32
C PRO A 99 9.12 -4.10 11.82
N TYR A 100 9.00 -2.77 12.00
CA TYR A 100 7.86 -1.97 11.55
C TYR A 100 7.46 -2.22 10.08
N ASN A 101 8.44 -2.36 9.19
CA ASN A 101 8.19 -2.63 7.77
C ASN A 101 7.44 -3.95 7.52
N ARG A 102 7.60 -4.95 8.38
CA ARG A 102 6.86 -6.22 8.31
C ARG A 102 5.38 -5.98 8.58
N ARG A 103 5.05 -5.21 9.62
CA ARG A 103 3.68 -4.80 9.94
C ARG A 103 3.05 -4.02 8.79
N ASN A 104 3.81 -3.12 8.17
CA ASN A 104 3.33 -2.35 7.03
C ASN A 104 3.09 -3.21 5.78
N ALA A 105 3.96 -4.17 5.48
CA ALA A 105 3.79 -5.05 4.32
C ALA A 105 2.53 -5.91 4.45
N TYR A 106 2.34 -6.56 5.59
CA TYR A 106 1.15 -7.38 5.84
C TYR A 106 -0.11 -6.55 6.02
N GLY A 107 -0.01 -5.43 6.74
CA GLY A 107 -1.09 -4.46 6.87
C GLY A 107 -1.54 -3.95 5.51
N ALA A 108 -0.62 -3.59 4.62
CA ALA A 108 -0.94 -3.20 3.25
C ALA A 108 -1.58 -4.34 2.45
N THR A 109 -1.14 -5.58 2.64
CA THR A 109 -1.74 -6.74 1.98
C THR A 109 -3.21 -6.90 2.37
N ILE A 110 -3.57 -6.68 3.64
CA ILE A 110 -4.96 -6.74 4.13
C ILE A 110 -5.75 -5.50 3.71
N ALA A 111 -5.23 -4.31 4.01
CA ALA A 111 -5.89 -3.02 3.80
C ALA A 111 -6.08 -2.67 2.32
N TYR A 112 -5.05 -2.88 1.49
CA TYR A 112 -5.08 -2.61 0.04
C TYR A 112 -5.47 -3.83 -0.79
N GLY A 113 -5.78 -4.97 -0.16
CA GLY A 113 -6.14 -6.20 -0.85
C GLY A 113 -7.12 -5.99 -2.02
N PRO A 114 -8.22 -5.24 -1.84
CA PRO A 114 -9.16 -4.96 -2.93
C PRO A 114 -8.54 -4.29 -4.16
N VAL A 115 -7.70 -3.27 -3.94
CA VAL A 115 -7.02 -2.52 -5.00
C VAL A 115 -5.97 -3.40 -5.68
N LEU A 116 -5.15 -4.09 -4.89
CA LEU A 116 -4.04 -4.90 -5.40
C LEU A 116 -4.50 -6.15 -6.15
N ALA A 117 -5.54 -6.83 -5.66
CA ALA A 117 -6.10 -8.04 -6.28
C ALA A 117 -6.89 -7.72 -7.56
N SER A 118 -7.46 -6.51 -7.66
CA SER A 118 -8.23 -6.10 -8.85
C SER A 118 -7.35 -5.64 -10.02
N ASN A 119 -6.05 -5.43 -9.79
CA ASN A 119 -5.11 -5.01 -10.83
C ASN A 119 -4.21 -6.19 -11.24
N PRO A 120 -4.25 -6.65 -12.51
CA PRO A 120 -3.46 -7.79 -12.98
C PRO A 120 -1.95 -7.65 -12.75
N ALA A 121 -1.40 -6.43 -12.75
CA ALA A 121 0.03 -6.21 -12.54
C ALA A 121 0.45 -6.42 -11.07
N THR A 122 -0.46 -6.20 -10.12
CA THR A 122 -0.18 -6.30 -8.68
C THR A 122 -0.77 -7.55 -8.03
N ALA A 123 -1.75 -8.21 -8.67
CA ALA A 123 -2.41 -9.40 -8.14
C ALA A 123 -1.43 -10.52 -7.76
N PRO A 124 -0.37 -10.85 -8.55
CA PRO A 124 0.59 -11.88 -8.16
C PRO A 124 1.37 -11.52 -6.89
N MET A 125 1.76 -10.24 -6.75
CA MET A 125 2.44 -9.75 -5.55
C MET A 125 1.53 -9.85 -4.33
N PHE A 126 0.27 -9.43 -4.45
CA PHE A 126 -0.71 -9.57 -3.38
C PHE A 126 -0.90 -11.04 -2.98
N ALA A 127 -1.12 -11.94 -3.94
CA ALA A 127 -1.33 -13.36 -3.66
C ALA A 127 -0.13 -13.98 -2.94
N ALA A 128 1.09 -13.64 -3.35
CA ALA A 128 2.32 -14.10 -2.69
C ALA A 128 2.43 -13.57 -1.25
N ALA A 129 2.19 -12.28 -1.03
CA ALA A 129 2.26 -11.66 0.29
C ALA A 129 1.16 -12.17 1.23
N PHE A 130 -0.07 -12.34 0.72
CA PHE A 130 -1.21 -12.86 1.48
C PHE A 130 -0.95 -14.31 1.90
N ARG A 131 -0.52 -15.16 0.95
CA ARG A 131 -0.15 -16.54 1.24
C ARG A 131 0.97 -16.64 2.26
N HIS A 132 2.05 -15.87 2.10
CA HIS A 132 3.15 -15.90 3.04
C HIS A 132 2.71 -15.42 4.44
N GLY A 133 1.91 -14.36 4.52
CA GLY A 133 1.40 -13.85 5.79
C GLY A 133 0.56 -14.86 6.57
N PHE A 134 -0.28 -15.64 5.90
CA PHE A 134 -1.18 -16.58 6.59
C PHE A 134 -0.67 -18.01 6.68
N CYS A 135 0.05 -18.50 5.66
CA CYS A 135 0.44 -19.91 5.59
C CYS A 135 1.89 -20.19 6.02
N ALA A 136 2.77 -19.19 6.04
CA ALA A 136 4.16 -19.43 6.42
C ALA A 136 4.29 -19.62 7.95
N PRO A 137 5.22 -20.47 8.42
CA PRO A 137 5.47 -20.65 9.86
C PRO A 137 5.88 -19.35 10.58
N ASP A 138 6.52 -18.45 9.84
CA ASP A 138 6.93 -17.10 10.26
C ASP A 138 5.98 -16.01 9.72
N GLY A 139 4.77 -16.38 9.30
CA GLY A 139 3.72 -15.46 8.89
C GLY A 139 3.05 -14.74 10.08
N ILE A 140 2.19 -13.77 9.78
CA ILE A 140 1.40 -13.06 10.78
C ILE A 140 0.41 -13.96 11.52
N ALA A 141 -0.15 -14.99 10.87
CA ALA A 141 -1.08 -15.92 11.51
C ALA A 141 -0.44 -16.62 12.71
N SER A 142 0.83 -17.01 12.58
CA SER A 142 1.63 -17.62 13.64
C SER A 142 1.83 -16.65 14.82
N ASP A 143 2.13 -15.39 14.54
CA ASP A 143 2.37 -14.36 15.57
C ASP A 143 1.13 -14.03 16.40
N VAL A 144 -0.05 -14.06 15.78
CA VAL A 144 -1.32 -13.74 16.45
C VAL A 144 -2.02 -14.96 17.06
N GLY A 145 -1.37 -16.13 17.04
CA GLY A 145 -1.87 -17.34 17.69
C GLY A 145 -2.84 -18.18 16.85
N PHE A 146 -2.92 -17.95 15.54
CA PHE A 146 -3.76 -18.72 14.61
C PHE A 146 -2.99 -19.84 13.87
N ALA A 147 -1.83 -20.25 14.38
CA ALA A 147 -0.99 -21.25 13.74
C ALA A 147 -1.71 -22.60 13.58
N GLY A 148 -1.43 -23.29 12.47
CA GLY A 148 -1.87 -24.67 12.24
C GLY A 148 -3.17 -24.83 11.43
N GLU A 149 -3.84 -23.73 11.07
CA GLU A 149 -4.99 -23.81 10.19
C GLU A 149 -4.59 -24.14 8.75
N SER A 150 -5.42 -24.93 8.08
CA SER A 150 -5.25 -25.30 6.66
C SER A 150 -5.75 -24.20 5.71
N ARG A 151 -6.61 -23.31 6.21
CA ARG A 151 -7.19 -22.19 5.47
C ARG A 151 -7.27 -20.95 6.34
N TYR A 152 -7.16 -19.80 5.69
CA TYR A 152 -7.39 -18.50 6.33
C TYR A 152 -8.20 -17.64 5.39
N ALA A 153 -9.11 -16.84 5.95
CA ALA A 153 -9.80 -15.83 5.18
C ALA A 153 -9.79 -14.47 5.87
N ILE A 154 -9.98 -13.43 5.06
CA ILE A 154 -10.20 -12.07 5.52
C ILE A 154 -11.52 -11.59 4.94
N THR A 155 -12.36 -10.98 5.77
CA THR A 155 -13.51 -10.19 5.36
C THR A 155 -13.26 -8.73 5.72
N ILE A 156 -13.49 -7.84 4.77
CA ILE A 156 -13.33 -6.41 4.92
C ILE A 156 -14.72 -5.79 4.98
N VAL A 157 -15.01 -5.08 6.06
CA VAL A 157 -16.28 -4.39 6.28
C VAL A 157 -16.05 -2.89 6.09
N PRO A 158 -16.41 -2.32 4.92
CA PRO A 158 -16.20 -0.91 4.66
C PRO A 158 -17.11 -0.04 5.54
N LEU A 159 -16.59 1.12 5.96
CA LEU A 159 -17.34 2.08 6.78
C LEU A 159 -18.37 2.88 5.97
N ALA A 160 -18.12 3.04 4.66
CA ALA A 160 -18.93 3.84 3.75
C ALA A 160 -19.34 3.02 2.51
N GLU A 161 -20.35 3.52 1.81
CA GLU A 161 -20.78 2.95 0.54
C GLU A 161 -19.65 3.02 -0.50
N LEU A 162 -19.49 1.94 -1.26
CA LEU A 162 -18.40 1.79 -2.20
C LEU A 162 -18.82 2.25 -3.59
N SER A 163 -17.91 2.90 -4.30
CA SER A 163 -18.11 3.39 -5.67
C SER A 163 -18.21 2.28 -6.72
N ARG A 164 -17.81 1.05 -6.39
CA ARG A 164 -17.80 -0.13 -7.28
C ARG A 164 -17.76 -1.43 -6.48
N ASP A 165 -17.99 -2.54 -7.17
CA ASP A 165 -17.90 -3.90 -6.62
C ASP A 165 -16.43 -4.30 -6.41
N TRP A 166 -15.93 -4.06 -5.20
CA TRP A 166 -14.59 -4.44 -4.78
C TRP A 166 -14.57 -5.86 -4.20
N PRO A 167 -13.48 -6.63 -4.37
CA PRO A 167 -13.36 -7.91 -3.70
C PRO A 167 -13.07 -7.67 -2.21
N LEU A 168 -14.09 -7.81 -1.38
CA LEU A 168 -14.01 -7.54 0.06
C LEU A 168 -13.73 -8.78 0.90
N ARG A 169 -13.67 -9.96 0.28
CA ARG A 169 -13.31 -11.20 0.94
C ARG A 169 -12.19 -11.88 0.19
N PHE A 170 -11.25 -12.44 0.94
CA PHE A 170 -10.12 -13.19 0.42
C PHE A 170 -9.93 -14.47 1.22
N GLU A 171 -9.65 -15.57 0.55
CA GLU A 171 -9.36 -16.85 1.20
C GLU A 171 -8.10 -17.46 0.60
N VAL A 172 -7.26 -18.05 1.44
CA VAL A 172 -6.09 -18.83 1.04
C VAL A 172 -6.17 -20.24 1.58
N ASP A 173 -5.89 -21.21 0.72
CA ASP A 173 -5.71 -22.61 1.09
C ASP A 173 -4.20 -22.91 1.15
N CYS A 174 -3.71 -23.27 2.33
CA CYS A 174 -2.27 -23.41 2.57
C CYS A 174 -1.67 -24.70 2.00
N ALA A 175 -2.51 -25.69 1.65
CA ALA A 175 -2.07 -26.91 1.00
C ALA A 175 -1.86 -26.70 -0.51
N THR A 176 -2.77 -25.96 -1.14
CA THR A 176 -2.74 -25.69 -2.60
C THR A 176 -2.07 -24.38 -2.96
N GLY A 177 -1.89 -23.46 -2.01
CA GLY A 177 -1.34 -22.13 -2.23
C GLY A 177 -2.25 -21.18 -3.02
N VAL A 178 -3.49 -21.60 -3.31
CA VAL A 178 -4.47 -20.84 -4.09
C VAL A 178 -5.05 -19.71 -3.23
N VAL A 179 -5.05 -18.50 -3.78
CA VAL A 179 -5.70 -17.32 -3.20
C VAL A 179 -6.91 -16.96 -4.04
N ARG A 180 -8.09 -16.91 -3.40
CA ARG A 180 -9.36 -16.53 -4.03
C ARG A 180 -9.85 -15.20 -3.50
N GLY A 181 -10.37 -14.37 -4.40
CA GLY A 181 -11.09 -13.15 -4.07
C GLY A 181 -12.58 -13.34 -4.32
N TYR A 182 -13.42 -12.65 -3.57
CA TYR A 182 -14.88 -12.72 -3.73
C TYR A 182 -15.48 -11.31 -3.81
N THR A 183 -16.25 -11.10 -4.86
CA THR A 183 -17.07 -9.89 -5.14
C THR A 183 -18.55 -10.20 -4.91
N ALA A 184 -19.44 -9.22 -5.13
CA ALA A 184 -20.87 -9.49 -5.19
C ALA A 184 -21.23 -10.40 -6.39
N ALA A 185 -20.49 -10.29 -7.50
CA ALA A 185 -20.72 -11.08 -8.71
C ALA A 185 -20.25 -12.55 -8.62
N GLY A 186 -19.35 -12.88 -7.70
CA GLY A 186 -18.83 -14.24 -7.52
C GLY A 186 -17.38 -14.29 -7.04
N SER A 187 -16.76 -15.46 -7.16
CA SER A 187 -15.36 -15.68 -6.80
C SER A 187 -14.44 -15.76 -8.01
N PHE A 188 -13.17 -15.41 -7.82
CA PHE A 188 -12.13 -15.49 -8.83
C PHE A 188 -10.81 -15.88 -8.18
N VAL A 189 -9.90 -16.45 -8.97
CA VAL A 189 -8.56 -16.80 -8.53
C VAL A 189 -7.67 -15.57 -8.69
N VAL A 190 -7.05 -15.14 -7.59
CA VAL A 190 -6.10 -14.01 -7.57
C VAL A 190 -4.70 -14.49 -7.92
N GLY A 191 -4.33 -15.69 -7.46
CA GLY A 191 -3.08 -16.35 -7.79
C GLY A 191 -3.04 -17.78 -7.27
N GLU A 192 -2.19 -18.61 -7.89
CA GLU A 192 -1.93 -20.00 -7.53
C GLU A 192 -0.41 -20.22 -7.53
N THR A 193 0.08 -21.23 -6.81
CA THR A 193 1.47 -21.69 -7.02
C THR A 193 1.56 -22.45 -8.33
N SER A 194 2.46 -22.00 -9.21
CA SER A 194 3.15 -22.87 -10.16
C SER A 194 4.19 -23.74 -9.46
#